data_AF-A0A1G2XWF7-F1
#
_entry.id   AF-A0A1G2XWF7-F1
#
_cell.length_a   1.000
_cell.length_b   1.000
_cell.length_c   1.000
_cell.angle_alpha   90.00
_cell.angle_beta   90.00
_cell.angle_gamma   90.00
#
_symmetry.space_group_name_H-M   'P 1'
#
loop_
_entity.id
_entity.type
_entity.pdbx_description
1 polymer ?
#
loop_
_entity_poly.entity_id
_entity_poly.type
_entity_poly.pdbx_seq_one_letter_code
_entity_poly.pdbx_strand_id
1 'polypeptide(L)'
;MENTEYKAAKADIANLLAWFECELEKQSNIGSPIDARRELIRALALFSGISEKQIQESLEDLTRTQNDPHINETKNERTSK
;
A
#
# COMPACT_ATOMS: atom_id res chain seq x y z
N MET A 1 -5.61 23.99 8.23
CA MET A 1 -6.39 22.91 7.57
C MET A 1 -5.36 21.94 7.02
N GLU A 2 -4.95 20.97 7.83
CA GLU A 2 -3.87 20.04 7.48
C GLU A 2 -4.39 19.04 6.44
N ASN A 3 -4.33 19.49 5.19
CA ASN A 3 -4.30 18.78 3.93
C ASN A 3 -4.95 17.37 3.92
N THR A 4 -6.28 17.33 4.01
CA THR A 4 -7.10 16.12 3.82
C THR A 4 -6.82 15.44 2.48
N GLU A 5 -6.56 16.22 1.43
CA GLU A 5 -6.19 15.71 0.09
C GLU A 5 -4.84 15.00 0.11
N TYR A 6 -3.85 15.53 0.84
CA TYR A 6 -2.56 14.90 1.05
C TYR A 6 -2.69 13.58 1.82
N LYS A 7 -3.52 13.54 2.87
CA LYS A 7 -3.78 12.30 3.62
C LYS A 7 -4.47 11.25 2.74
N ALA A 8 -5.42 11.67 1.90
CA ALA A 8 -6.08 10.78 0.93
C ALA A 8 -5.08 10.26 -0.12
N ALA A 9 -4.30 11.14 -0.75
CA ALA A 9 -3.28 10.76 -1.73
C ALA A 9 -2.22 9.80 -1.13
N LYS A 10 -1.80 10.05 0.12
CA LYS A 10 -0.89 9.18 0.87
C LYS A 10 -1.48 7.77 1.06
N ALA A 11 -2.77 7.66 1.34
CA ALA A 11 -3.46 6.37 1.49
C ALA A 11 -3.66 5.64 0.15
N ASP A 12 -4.06 6.35 -0.91
CA ASP A 12 -4.28 5.78 -2.24
C ASP A 12 -2.99 5.21 -2.83
N ILE A 13 -1.87 5.92 -2.69
CA ILE A 13 -0.53 5.47 -3.10
C ILE A 13 -0.17 4.15 -2.41
N ALA A 14 -0.43 4.07 -1.11
CA ALA A 14 -0.05 2.90 -0.33
C ALA A 14 -0.93 1.68 -0.64
N ASN A 15 -2.23 1.89 -0.92
CA ASN A 15 -3.12 0.85 -1.42
C ASN A 15 -2.68 0.32 -2.80
N LEU A 16 -2.29 1.22 -3.71
CA LEU A 16 -1.83 0.86 -5.05
C LEU A 16 -0.55 0.01 -5.01
N LEU A 17 0.39 0.38 -4.14
CA LEU A 17 1.63 -0.36 -3.92
C LEU A 17 1.37 -1.76 -3.35
N ALA A 18 0.48 -1.90 -2.37
CA ALA A 18 0.09 -3.20 -1.82
C ALA A 18 -0.58 -4.10 -2.87
N TRP A 19 -1.43 -3.54 -3.73
CA TRP A 19 -2.01 -4.28 -4.86
C TRP A 19 -0.94 -4.73 -5.85
N PHE A 20 0.01 -3.84 -6.19
CA PHE A 20 1.09 -4.15 -7.13
C PHE A 20 2.01 -5.26 -6.63
N GLU A 21 2.36 -5.25 -5.33
CA GLU A 21 3.11 -6.34 -4.69
C GLU A 21 2.34 -7.67 -4.77
N CYS A 22 1.04 -7.67 -4.49
CA CYS A 22 0.18 -8.84 -4.60
C CYS A 22 0.12 -9.40 -6.04
N GLU A 23 0.07 -8.53 -7.06
CA GLU A 23 0.09 -8.97 -8.46
C GLU A 23 1.47 -9.48 -8.91
N LEU A 24 2.55 -8.90 -8.40
CA LEU A 24 3.91 -9.40 -8.66
C LEU A 24 4.13 -10.80 -8.07
N GLU A 25 3.63 -11.06 -6.85
CA GLU A 25 3.71 -12.39 -6.24
C GLU A 25 2.97 -13.47 -7.03
N LYS A 26 1.88 -13.11 -7.73
CA LYS A 26 1.14 -14.01 -8.61
C LYS A 26 1.89 -14.36 -9.89
N GLN A 27 2.87 -13.54 -10.29
CA GLN A 27 3.65 -13.69 -11.53
C GLN A 27 5.04 -14.23 -11.18
N SER A 28 5.22 -15.56 -11.11
CA SER A 28 6.47 -16.18 -10.63
C SER A 28 7.74 -15.92 -11.47
N ASN A 29 7.63 -15.20 -12.59
CA ASN A 29 8.67 -15.11 -13.62
C ASN A 29 9.12 -13.68 -13.97
N ILE A 30 8.68 -12.65 -13.24
CA ILE A 30 8.99 -11.24 -13.57
C ILE A 30 10.04 -10.68 -12.61
N GLY A 31 11.32 -10.79 -13.00
CA GLY A 31 12.43 -10.07 -12.36
C GLY A 31 12.51 -10.20 -10.82
N SER A 32 13.20 -9.27 -10.17
CA SER A 32 13.21 -9.17 -8.70
C SER A 32 12.03 -8.28 -8.26
N PRO A 33 11.03 -8.79 -7.52
CA PRO A 33 9.90 -7.99 -7.01
C PRO A 33 10.35 -6.77 -6.18
N ILE A 34 11.53 -6.88 -5.56
CA ILE A 34 12.16 -5.81 -4.79
C ILE A 34 12.53 -4.62 -5.68
N ASP A 35 13.05 -4.87 -6.88
CA ASP A 35 13.42 -3.80 -7.81
C ASP A 35 12.18 -3.13 -8.39
N ALA A 36 11.17 -3.90 -8.77
CA ALA A 36 9.91 -3.36 -9.28
C ALA A 36 9.19 -2.48 -8.24
N ARG A 37 9.14 -2.94 -6.98
CA ARG A 37 8.63 -2.15 -5.85
C ARG A 37 9.40 -0.85 -5.66
N ARG A 38 10.74 -0.91 -5.70
CA ARG A 38 11.60 0.28 -5.55
C ARG A 38 11.35 1.30 -6.65
N GLU A 39 11.28 0.87 -7.91
CA GLU A 39 11.05 1.79 -9.03
C GLU A 39 9.62 2.37 -9.02
N LEU A 40 8.62 1.62 -8.54
CA LEU A 40 7.26 2.14 -8.37
C LEU A 40 7.20 3.23 -7.28
N ILE A 41 7.86 3.03 -6.13
CA ILE A 41 7.95 4.04 -5.07
C ILE A 41 8.61 5.33 -5.60
N ARG A 42 9.70 5.21 -6.37
CA ARG A 42 10.38 6.35 -7.00
C ARG A 42 9.46 7.10 -7.98
N ALA A 43 8.75 6.38 -8.83
CA ALA A 43 7.82 6.98 -9.78
C ALA A 43 6.69 7.74 -9.05
N LEU A 44 6.09 7.12 -8.03
CA LEU A 44 5.03 7.75 -7.25
C LEU A 44 5.51 8.99 -6.51
N ALA A 45 6.73 8.96 -5.95
CA ALA A 45 7.32 10.13 -5.32
C ALA A 45 7.53 11.29 -6.31
N LEU A 46 8.03 10.97 -7.52
CA LEU A 46 8.25 11.95 -8.58
C LEU A 46 6.95 12.63 -9.05
N PHE A 47 5.87 11.86 -9.23
CA PHE A 47 4.61 12.39 -9.77
C PHE A 47 3.70 13.03 -8.72
N SER A 48 3.76 12.57 -7.46
CA SER A 48 2.85 13.06 -6.40
C SER A 48 3.43 14.21 -5.56
N GLY A 49 4.76 14.42 -5.59
CA GLY A 49 5.43 15.35 -4.68
C GLY A 49 5.51 14.85 -3.23
N ILE A 50 5.08 13.61 -2.96
CA ILE A 50 5.22 12.94 -1.66
C ILE A 50 6.59 12.26 -1.60
N SER A 51 7.33 12.44 -0.51
CA SER A 51 8.67 11.83 -0.42
C SER A 51 8.61 10.30 -0.36
N GLU A 52 9.63 9.62 -0.89
CA GLU A 52 9.76 8.15 -0.80
C GLU A 52 9.64 7.65 0.65
N LYS A 53 10.20 8.39 1.61
CA LYS A 53 10.09 8.11 3.04
C LYS A 53 8.64 8.11 3.52
N GLN A 54 7.86 9.13 3.16
CA GLN A 54 6.45 9.22 3.55
C GLN A 54 5.62 8.11 2.92
N ILE A 55 5.95 7.69 1.70
CA ILE A 55 5.33 6.54 1.02
C ILE A 55 5.66 5.23 1.77
N GLN A 56 6.91 5.03 2.18
CA GLN A 56 7.32 3.85 2.97
C GLN A 56 6.62 3.79 4.34
N GLU A 57 6.53 4.92 5.05
CA GLU A 57 5.80 5.00 6.32
C GLU A 57 4.32 4.60 6.13
N SER A 58 3.66 5.05 5.05
CA SER A 58 2.27 4.62 4.75
C SER A 58 2.13 3.12 4.56
N LEU A 59 3.12 2.51 3.90
CA LEU A 59 3.10 1.07 3.64
C LEU A 59 3.23 0.28 4.93
N GLU A 60 4.13 0.70 5.82
CA GLU A 60 4.29 0.10 7.15
C GLU A 60 3.01 0.24 7.98
N ASP A 61 2.34 1.39 7.93
CA ASP A 61 1.06 1.61 8.62
C ASP A 61 -0.04 0.68 8.09
N LEU A 62 -0.11 0.49 6.76
CA LEU A 62 -1.04 -0.44 6.13
C LEU A 62 -0.75 -1.90 6.50
N THR A 63 0.51 -2.33 6.50
CA THR A 63 0.87 -3.69 6.88
C THR A 63 0.54 -3.95 8.35
N ARG A 64 0.77 -2.97 9.23
CA ARG A 64 0.38 -3.07 10.64
C ARG A 64 -1.14 -3.17 10.82
N THR A 65 -1.89 -2.39 10.05
CA THR A 65 -3.37 -2.39 10.08
C THR A 65 -3.95 -3.71 9.55
N GLN A 66 -3.34 -4.31 8.52
CA GLN A 66 -3.78 -5.59 7.96
C GLN A 66 -3.43 -6.80 8.85
N ASN A 67 -2.35 -6.70 9.63
CA ASN A 67 -1.90 -7.74 10.55
C ASN A 67 -2.47 -7.59 11.98
N ASP A 68 -3.35 -6.62 12.22
CA ASP A 68 -4.03 -6.44 13.50
C ASP A 68 -5.17 -7.49 13.66
N PRO A 69 -5.07 -8.41 14.65
CA PRO A 69 -6.07 -9.45 14.88
C PRO A 69 -7.44 -8.93 15.37
N HIS A 70 -7.61 -7.63 15.62
CA HIS A 70 -8.93 -7.05 15.94
C HIS A 70 -9.71 -6.52 14.73
N ILE A 71 -9.08 -6.34 13.56
CA ILE A 71 -9.75 -5.81 12.35
C ILE A 71 -10.22 -6.93 11.40
N ASN A 72 -9.60 -8.10 11.46
CA ASN A 72 -9.96 -9.26 10.64
C ASN A 72 -11.19 -10.04 11.18
N GLU A 73 -11.61 -9.85 12.42
CA GLU A 73 -12.82 -10.47 12.99
C GLU A 73 -14.12 -9.86 12.43
N THR A 74 -14.15 -8.58 12.06
CA THR A 74 -15.39 -7.91 11.63
C THR A 74 -15.82 -8.21 10.19
N LYS A 75 -15.00 -8.91 9.41
CA LYS A 75 -15.32 -9.27 8.01
C LYS A 75 -15.97 -10.65 7.84
N ASN A 76 -15.93 -11.54 8.84
CA ASN A 76 -16.45 -12.90 8.68
C ASN A 76 -17.97 -13.05 8.98
N GLU A 77 -18.58 -12.13 9.74
CA GLU A 77 -19.99 -12.26 10.17
C GLU A 77 -21.02 -11.74 9.16
N ARG A 78 -20.62 -11.00 8.10
CA ARG A 78 -21.56 -10.46 7.10
C ARG A 78 -21.84 -11.37 5.90
N THR A 79 -21.20 -12.54 5.82
CA THR A 79 -21.41 -13.50 4.71
C THR A 79 -22.20 -14.74 5.08
N SER A 80 -22.82 -14.77 6.26
CA SER A 80 -23.69 -15.87 6.70
C SER A 80 -25.07 -15.36 7.12
N LYS A 81 -25.86 -14.89 6.15
CA LYS A 81 -27.33 -14.88 6.21
C LYS A 81 -27.91 -15.03 4.81
#